data_AF-A0A964W6U2-F1
#
_entry.id   AF-A0A964W6U2-F1
#
_cell.length_a   1.000
_cell.length_b   1.000
_cell.length_c   1.000
_cell.angle_alpha   90.00
_cell.angle_beta   90.00
_cell.angle_gamma   90.00
#
_symmetry.space_group_name_H-M   'P 1'
#
loop_
_entity.id
_entity.type
_entity.pdbx_description
1 polymer ?
#
loop_
_entity_poly.entity_id
_entity_poly.type
_entity_poly.pdbx_seq_one_letter_code
_entity_poly.pdbx_strand_id
1 'polypeptide(L)'
;MKTETVLFSIALTGVILRFLHLPGGSMLLVTALTVLALLYLPFSFYFFCDKTIKQQNLPLSIVAGILLSVTVIGILFVLMHWPGGANMLLVGNVASTAMFIPSLILLVTTDTQLNKYYRNMLIRTSALLIISGIMWFY
;
A
#
# COMPACT_ATOMS: atom_id res chain seq x y z
N MET A 1 5.84 1.09 -9.84
CA MET A 1 7.18 1.26 -10.47
C MET A 1 7.97 -0.03 -10.32
N LYS A 2 9.08 -0.21 -11.05
CA LYS A 2 9.92 -1.42 -10.92
C LYS A 2 10.32 -1.69 -9.46
N THR A 3 10.62 -0.65 -8.66
CA THR A 3 10.99 -0.76 -7.23
C THR A 3 9.89 -1.35 -6.35
N GLU A 4 8.67 -0.84 -6.47
CA GLU A 4 7.50 -1.33 -5.75
C GLU A 4 7.19 -2.80 -6.09
N THR A 5 7.25 -3.15 -7.39
CA THR A 5 7.05 -4.53 -7.85
C THR A 5 8.12 -5.47 -7.32
N VAL A 6 9.38 -5.02 -7.25
CA VAL A 6 10.49 -5.79 -6.67
C VAL A 6 10.28 -6.03 -5.17
N LEU A 7 9.86 -5.01 -4.41
CA LEU A 7 9.59 -5.19 -2.98
C LEU A 7 8.39 -6.10 -2.73
N PHE A 8 7.36 -5.99 -3.57
CA PHE A 8 6.22 -6.90 -3.50
C PHE A 8 6.62 -8.34 -3.82
N SER A 9 7.50 -8.57 -4.81
CA SER A 9 7.98 -9.93 -5.09
C SER A 9 8.87 -10.48 -3.98
N ILE A 10 9.69 -9.64 -3.34
CA ILE A 10 10.48 -10.03 -2.16
C ILE A 10 9.54 -10.38 -0.99
N ALA A 11 8.52 -9.56 -0.72
CA ALA A 11 7.54 -9.84 0.33
C ALA A 11 6.77 -11.15 0.06
N LEU A 12 6.35 -11.39 -1.18
CA LEU A 12 5.69 -12.63 -1.59
C LEU A 12 6.60 -13.85 -1.37
N THR A 13 7.88 -13.72 -1.71
CA THR A 13 8.88 -14.77 -1.45
C THR A 13 9.03 -15.01 0.06
N GLY A 14 9.05 -13.95 0.87
CA GLY A 14 9.08 -14.05 2.34
C GLY A 14 7.85 -14.76 2.92
N VAL A 15 6.66 -14.53 2.36
CA VAL A 15 5.43 -15.23 2.74
C VAL A 15 5.56 -16.73 2.42
N ILE A 16 6.00 -17.09 1.22
CA ILE A 16 6.19 -18.49 0.79
C ILE A 16 7.20 -19.20 1.71
N LEU A 17 8.35 -18.58 1.96
CA LEU A 17 9.39 -19.13 2.84
C LEU A 17 8.87 -19.38 4.26
N ARG A 18 8.02 -18.48 4.76
CA ARG A 18 7.41 -18.63 6.08
C ARG A 18 6.40 -19.78 6.12
N PHE A 19 5.57 -19.95 5.09
CA PHE A 19 4.69 -21.13 4.99
C PHE A 19 5.49 -22.44 4.93
N LEU A 20 6.66 -22.42 4.28
CA LEU A 20 7.60 -23.53 4.24
C LEU A 20 8.40 -23.73 5.54
N HIS A 21 8.14 -22.93 6.59
CA HIS A 21 8.83 -22.96 7.88
C HIS A 21 10.36 -22.80 7.77
N LEU A 22 10.85 -22.18 6.69
CA LEU A 22 12.27 -21.98 6.47
C LEU A 22 12.83 -20.87 7.39
N PRO A 23 14.00 -21.08 8.01
CA PRO A 23 14.62 -20.08 8.86
C PRO A 23 14.92 -18.82 8.04
N GLY A 24 14.54 -17.66 8.58
CA GLY A 24 14.75 -16.35 7.93
C GLY A 24 13.56 -15.82 7.10
N GLY A 25 12.53 -16.64 6.83
CA GLY A 25 11.34 -16.17 6.11
C GLY A 25 10.65 -14.99 6.80
N SER A 26 10.53 -15.05 8.13
CA SER A 26 9.95 -13.98 8.94
C SER A 26 10.77 -12.68 8.88
N MET A 27 12.10 -12.77 8.95
CA MET A 27 12.99 -11.60 8.90
C MET A 27 12.93 -10.91 7.53
N LEU A 28 12.89 -11.71 6.46
CA LEU A 28 12.78 -11.20 5.09
C LEU A 28 11.42 -10.53 4.86
N LEU A 29 10.34 -11.09 5.42
CA LEU A 29 9.00 -10.51 5.33
C LEU A 29 8.91 -9.18 6.10
N VAL A 30 9.40 -9.13 7.34
CA VAL A 30 9.46 -7.89 8.13
C VAL A 30 10.25 -6.82 7.39
N THR A 31 11.47 -7.12 6.95
CA THR A 31 12.31 -6.14 6.25
C THR A 31 11.66 -5.65 4.95
N ALA A 32 11.07 -6.54 4.14
CA ALA A 32 10.42 -6.17 2.89
C ALA A 32 9.19 -5.26 3.11
N LEU A 33 8.30 -5.62 4.03
CA LEU A 33 7.08 -4.83 4.30
C LEU A 33 7.39 -3.52 5.03
N THR A 34 8.39 -3.50 5.93
CA THR A 34 8.82 -2.26 6.58
C THR A 34 9.46 -1.30 5.57
N VAL A 35 10.31 -1.78 4.66
CA VAL A 35 10.88 -0.94 3.59
C VAL A 35 9.77 -0.44 2.66
N LEU A 36 8.78 -1.28 2.33
CA LEU A 36 7.65 -0.87 1.52
C LEU A 36 6.82 0.22 2.21
N ALA A 37 6.50 0.07 3.49
CA ALA A 37 5.78 1.07 4.28
C ALA A 37 6.56 2.39 4.38
N LEU A 38 7.87 2.31 4.62
CA LEU A 38 8.75 3.49 4.67
C LEU A 38 8.87 4.18 3.33
N LEU A 39 8.84 3.46 2.21
CA LEU A 39 8.83 4.09 0.89
C LEU A 39 7.50 4.78 0.62
N TYR A 40 6.39 4.20 1.05
CA TYR A 40 5.08 4.82 0.89
C TYR A 40 4.94 6.15 1.64
N LEU A 41 5.72 6.42 2.69
CA LEU A 41 5.55 7.62 3.52
C LEU A 41 6.14 8.92 2.89
N PRO A 42 7.46 9.07 2.64
CA PRO A 42 8.02 10.28 2.04
C PRO A 42 8.04 10.23 0.50
N PHE A 43 8.13 9.05 -0.11
CA PHE A 43 8.22 8.94 -1.58
C PHE A 43 6.86 8.87 -2.26
N SER A 44 5.75 8.90 -1.51
CA SER A 44 4.42 8.97 -2.12
C SER A 44 4.29 10.11 -3.13
N PHE A 45 4.78 11.29 -2.75
CA PHE A 45 4.88 12.45 -3.63
C PHE A 45 5.61 12.10 -4.93
N TYR A 46 6.79 11.48 -4.83
CA TYR A 46 7.60 11.11 -5.99
C TYR A 46 6.98 9.97 -6.82
N PHE A 47 6.24 9.06 -6.19
CA PHE A 47 5.64 7.88 -6.82
C PHE A 47 4.31 8.13 -7.50
N PHE A 48 3.58 9.12 -7.01
CA PHE A 48 2.33 9.56 -7.62
C PHE A 48 2.58 10.72 -8.57
N CYS A 49 3.54 11.61 -8.31
CA CYS A 49 3.81 12.73 -9.21
C CYS A 49 4.41 12.30 -10.54
N ASP A 50 3.66 12.49 -11.62
CA ASP A 50 4.24 12.48 -12.94
C ASP A 50 4.84 13.87 -13.19
N LYS A 51 6.16 13.94 -13.46
CA LYS A 51 6.87 15.21 -13.72
C LYS A 51 6.30 15.97 -14.91
N THR A 52 5.50 15.30 -15.74
CA THR A 52 4.83 15.88 -16.91
C THR A 52 3.54 16.65 -16.56
N ILE A 53 2.94 16.43 -15.39
CA ILE A 53 1.64 17.01 -15.03
C ILE A 53 1.81 18.13 -14.00
N LYS A 54 1.55 19.38 -14.43
CA LYS A 54 1.74 20.61 -13.63
C LYS A 54 0.67 20.84 -12.54
N GLN A 55 -0.54 20.28 -12.66
CA GLN A 55 -1.70 20.56 -11.79
C GLN A 55 -2.10 19.40 -10.87
N GLN A 56 -1.13 18.61 -10.42
CA GLN A 56 -1.39 17.48 -9.54
C GLN A 56 -1.60 17.89 -8.08
N ASN A 57 -2.52 17.22 -7.40
CA ASN A 57 -2.84 17.46 -5.99
C ASN A 57 -1.78 16.84 -5.08
N LEU A 58 -0.70 17.59 -4.84
CA LEU A 58 0.43 17.20 -3.98
C LEU A 58 0.03 16.78 -2.56
N PRO A 59 -0.88 17.51 -1.87
CA PRO A 59 -1.30 17.10 -0.52
C PRO A 59 -1.98 15.74 -0.53
N LEU A 60 -2.81 15.46 -1.55
CA LEU A 60 -3.51 14.19 -1.69
C LEU A 60 -2.53 13.02 -1.86
N SER A 61 -1.47 13.19 -2.65
CA SER A 61 -0.39 12.20 -2.78
C SER A 61 0.23 11.85 -1.43
N ILE A 62 0.51 12.86 -0.59
CA ILE A 62 1.15 12.66 0.72
C ILE A 62 0.21 11.90 1.65
N VAL A 63 -1.05 12.34 1.76
CA VAL A 63 -2.04 11.66 2.62
C VAL A 63 -2.28 10.22 2.13
N ALA A 64 -2.32 10.00 0.82
CA ALA A 64 -2.44 8.66 0.25
C ALA A 64 -1.28 7.75 0.66
N GLY A 65 -0.05 8.27 0.63
CA GLY A 65 1.14 7.54 1.04
C GLY A 65 1.12 7.13 2.49
N ILE A 66 0.75 8.06 3.37
CA ILE A 66 0.62 7.80 4.80
C ILE A 66 -0.42 6.70 5.03
N LEU A 67 -1.60 6.82 4.43
CA LEU A 67 -2.68 5.84 4.63
C LEU A 67 -2.32 4.45 4.05
N LEU A 68 -1.65 4.39 2.91
CA LEU A 68 -1.13 3.13 2.36
C LEU A 68 0.02 2.54 3.21
N SER A 69 0.85 3.38 3.83
CA SER A 69 1.90 2.88 4.74
C SER A 69 1.28 2.20 5.98
N VAL A 70 0.22 2.78 6.52
CA VAL A 70 -0.52 2.22 7.67
C VAL A 70 -1.15 0.88 7.31
N THR A 71 -1.68 0.72 6.10
CA THR A 71 -2.28 -0.54 5.66
C THR A 71 -1.25 -1.64 5.51
N VAL A 72 -0.08 -1.34 4.94
CA VAL A 72 1.05 -2.27 4.82
C VAL A 72 1.53 -2.73 6.19
N ILE A 73 1.61 -1.81 7.17
CA ILE A 73 1.97 -2.15 8.55
C ILE A 73 0.89 -3.05 9.19
N GLY A 74 -0.39 -2.77 8.98
CA GLY A 74 -1.48 -3.62 9.47
C GLY A 74 -1.41 -5.05 8.92
N ILE A 75 -1.12 -5.19 7.62
CA ILE A 75 -0.90 -6.50 6.98
C ILE A 75 0.31 -7.21 7.61
N LEU A 76 1.41 -6.49 7.87
CA LEU A 76 2.59 -7.06 8.53
C LEU A 76 2.26 -7.62 9.92
N PHE A 77 1.48 -6.91 10.73
CA PHE A 77 1.13 -7.34 12.08
C PHE A 77 0.26 -8.60 12.08
N VAL A 78 -0.75 -8.68 11.22
CA VAL A 78 -1.60 -9.87 11.08
C VAL A 78 -0.78 -11.05 10.58
N LEU A 79 0.03 -10.84 9.53
CA LEU A 79 0.95 -11.88 9.07
C LEU A 79 1.80 -12.36 10.24
N MET A 80 2.49 -11.48 10.96
CA MET A 80 3.38 -11.87 12.08
C MET A 80 2.66 -12.42 13.32
N HIS A 81 1.33 -12.46 13.34
CA HIS A 81 0.51 -12.84 14.50
C HIS A 81 0.85 -12.01 15.75
N TRP A 82 1.27 -10.76 15.53
CA TRP A 82 1.62 -9.85 16.61
C TRP A 82 0.36 -9.39 17.34
N PRO A 83 0.48 -9.10 18.65
CA PRO A 83 -0.65 -8.59 19.43
C PRO A 83 -1.17 -7.28 18.82
N GLY A 84 -2.49 -7.17 18.70
CA GLY A 84 -3.13 -6.01 18.08
C GLY A 84 -3.17 -6.03 16.55
N GLY A 85 -2.81 -7.13 15.89
CA GLY A 85 -2.87 -7.24 14.43
C GLY A 85 -4.25 -6.96 13.84
N ALA A 86 -5.32 -7.51 14.43
CA ALA A 86 -6.69 -7.23 14.00
C ALA A 86 -7.04 -5.73 14.09
N ASN A 87 -6.64 -5.07 15.18
CA ASN A 87 -6.88 -3.64 15.38
C ASN A 87 -6.11 -2.80 14.36
N MET A 88 -4.83 -3.09 14.12
CA MET A 88 -4.04 -2.38 13.10
C MET A 88 -4.58 -2.63 11.69
N LEU A 89 -5.02 -3.85 11.39
CA LEU A 89 -5.60 -4.16 10.09
C LEU A 89 -6.96 -3.49 9.89
N LEU A 90 -7.76 -3.32 10.95
CA LEU A 90 -8.97 -2.50 10.91
C LEU A 90 -8.65 -1.04 10.56
N VAL A 91 -7.67 -0.45 11.24
CA VAL A 91 -7.21 0.93 10.93
C VAL A 91 -6.72 1.02 9.49
N GLY A 92 -5.98 0.01 9.02
CA GLY A 92 -5.58 -0.12 7.62
C GLY A 92 -6.78 -0.16 6.66
N ASN A 93 -7.75 -1.05 6.88
CA ASN A 93 -8.94 -1.14 6.04
C ASN A 93 -9.70 0.19 5.95
N VAL A 94 -9.86 0.89 7.07
CA VAL A 94 -10.49 2.23 7.11
C VAL A 94 -9.65 3.23 6.30
N ALA A 95 -8.33 3.24 6.49
CA ALA A 95 -7.40 4.10 5.76
C ALA A 95 -7.43 3.89 4.24
N SER A 96 -7.39 2.63 3.78
CA SER A 96 -7.52 2.28 2.36
C SER A 96 -8.85 2.73 1.78
N THR A 97 -9.95 2.50 2.51
CA THR A 97 -11.30 2.87 2.06
C THR A 97 -11.45 4.39 1.97
N ALA A 98 -10.94 5.12 2.97
CA ALA A 98 -10.94 6.58 2.99
C ALA A 98 -10.15 7.19 1.82
N MET A 99 -9.15 6.50 1.28
CA MET A 99 -8.42 6.93 0.07
C MET A 99 -9.03 6.44 -1.24
N PHE A 100 -9.72 5.31 -1.22
CA PHE A 100 -10.39 4.76 -2.39
C PHE A 100 -11.47 5.72 -2.91
N ILE A 101 -12.31 6.25 -2.02
CA ILE A 101 -13.42 7.17 -2.36
C ILE A 101 -12.94 8.44 -3.11
N PRO A 102 -12.03 9.26 -2.57
CA PRO A 102 -11.57 10.47 -3.27
C PRO A 102 -10.81 10.14 -4.56
N SER A 103 -10.07 9.01 -4.60
CA SER A 103 -9.38 8.59 -5.83
C SER A 103 -10.37 8.22 -6.96
N LEU A 104 -11.51 7.61 -6.62
CA LEU A 104 -12.59 7.32 -7.57
C LEU A 104 -13.27 8.57 -8.08
N ILE A 105 -13.68 9.46 -7.16
CA ILE A 105 -14.37 10.70 -7.52
C ILE A 105 -13.49 11.53 -8.46
N LEU A 106 -12.21 11.72 -8.09
CA LEU A 106 -11.27 12.50 -8.90
C LEU A 106 -10.93 11.85 -10.24
N LEU A 107 -10.96 10.52 -10.34
CA LEU A 107 -10.79 9.82 -11.62
C LEU A 107 -11.94 10.11 -12.59
N VAL A 108 -13.17 10.20 -12.08
CA VAL A 108 -14.36 10.47 -12.89
C VAL A 108 -14.50 11.95 -13.24
N THR A 109 -14.05 12.86 -12.37
CA THR A 109 -14.26 14.31 -12.55
C THR A 109 -13.12 15.05 -13.26
N THR A 110 -11.94 14.45 -13.43
CA THR A 110 -10.76 15.17 -13.93
C THR A 110 -10.43 14.85 -15.39
N ASP A 111 -9.82 15.82 -16.08
CA ASP A 111 -9.29 15.72 -17.44
C ASP A 111 -8.37 14.51 -17.70
N THR A 112 -8.26 14.15 -18.98
CA THR A 112 -7.56 12.96 -19.47
C THR A 112 -6.10 12.85 -19.02
N GLN A 113 -5.40 13.96 -18.77
CA GLN A 113 -4.02 13.93 -18.28
C GLN A 113 -3.93 13.45 -16.82
N LEU A 114 -4.74 14.03 -15.92
CA LEU A 114 -4.76 13.68 -14.49
C LEU A 114 -5.47 12.33 -14.24
N ASN A 115 -6.29 11.86 -15.16
CA ASN A 115 -6.92 10.54 -15.07
C ASN A 115 -5.87 9.43 -14.92
N LYS A 116 -4.73 9.48 -15.63
CA LYS A 116 -3.65 8.50 -15.46
C LYS A 116 -3.06 8.50 -14.05
N TYR A 117 -2.90 9.69 -13.46
CA TYR A 117 -2.42 9.88 -12.10
C TYR A 117 -3.40 9.26 -11.07
N TYR A 118 -4.68 9.62 -11.13
CA TYR A 118 -5.69 9.10 -10.21
C TYR A 118 -5.94 7.61 -10.40
N ARG A 119 -5.84 7.10 -11.63
CA ARG A 119 -5.97 5.68 -11.92
C ARG A 119 -4.87 4.86 -11.27
N ASN A 120 -3.62 5.31 -11.35
CA ASN A 120 -2.51 4.62 -10.67
C ASN A 120 -2.68 4.62 -9.15
N MET A 121 -3.18 5.73 -8.58
CA MET A 121 -3.50 5.82 -7.16
C MET A 121 -4.60 4.84 -6.76
N LEU A 122 -5.68 4.78 -7.52
CA LEU A 122 -6.81 3.89 -7.29
C LEU A 122 -6.43 2.41 -7.40
N ILE A 123 -5.63 2.03 -8.40
CA ILE A 123 -5.18 0.64 -8.56
C ILE A 123 -4.37 0.17 -7.33
N ARG A 124 -3.52 1.03 -6.76
CA ARG A 124 -2.73 0.68 -5.57
C ARG A 124 -3.60 0.57 -4.32
N THR A 125 -4.54 1.51 -4.13
CA THR A 125 -5.45 1.47 -2.97
C THR A 125 -6.39 0.28 -3.04
N SER A 126 -6.92 -0.06 -4.22
CA SER A 126 -7.79 -1.22 -4.41
C SER A 126 -7.05 -2.54 -4.19
N ALA A 127 -5.83 -2.68 -4.70
CA ALA A 127 -5.02 -3.88 -4.48
C ALA A 127 -4.75 -4.12 -2.98
N LEU A 128 -4.36 -3.08 -2.25
CA LEU A 128 -4.10 -3.19 -0.81
C LEU A 128 -5.38 -3.45 -0.01
N LEU A 129 -6.51 -2.84 -0.39
CA LEU A 129 -7.81 -3.08 0.25
C LEU A 129 -8.29 -4.53 0.06
N ILE A 130 -8.09 -5.12 -1.12
CA ILE A 130 -8.41 -6.52 -1.37
C ILE A 130 -7.52 -7.44 -0.50
N ILE A 131 -6.21 -7.19 -0.46
CA ILE A 131 -5.27 -8.00 0.33
C ILE A 131 -5.62 -7.91 1.82
N SER A 132 -5.84 -6.71 2.36
CA SER A 132 -6.21 -6.54 3.76
C SER A 132 -7.58 -7.13 4.07
N GLY A 133 -8.55 -7.03 3.15
CA GLY A 133 -9.84 -7.70 3.28
C GLY A 133 -9.74 -9.22 3.36
N ILE A 134 -8.90 -9.85 2.54
CA ILE A 134 -8.66 -11.30 2.59
C ILE A 134 -8.02 -11.70 3.92
N MET A 135 -7.03 -10.92 4.38
CA MET A 135 -6.32 -11.18 5.64
C MET A 135 -7.20 -11.01 6.88
N TRP A 136 -8.36 -10.36 6.79
CA TRP A 136 -9.29 -10.26 7.91
C TRP A 136 -9.91 -11.62 8.29
N PHE A 137 -10.02 -12.53 7.33
CA PHE A 137 -10.65 -13.84 7.53
C PHE A 137 -9.66 -14.94 7.95
N TYR A 138 -8.35 -14.63 8.00
CA TYR A 138 -7.28 -15.54 8.36
C TYR A 138 -6.81 -15.28 9.79
#